data_AF-A0A9W6DMS4-F1
#
_entry.id   AF-A0A9W6DMS4-F1
#
_cell.length_a   1.000
_cell.length_b   1.000
_cell.length_c   1.000
_cell.angle_alpha   90.00
_cell.angle_beta   90.00
_cell.angle_gamma   90.00
#
_symmetry.space_group_name_H-M   'P 1'
#
loop_
_entity.id
_entity.type
_entity.pdbx_description
1 polymer ?
#
loop_
_entity_poly.entity_id
_entity_poly.type
_entity_poly.pdbx_seq_one_letter_code
_entity_poly.pdbx_strand_id
1 'polypeptide(L)'
;MADSMNPPLSYEASATTTHPHVGTTLPTEVISCLKNSRFLHLATCDGLTPHISLMSYTYLPSTPYDPYPTIIMTTNPSSRKTNHLLTNPRVSLLVHDWVSHRPPTRAPNPDGREGSPPPAATRSSLASLLLNLNTSALSSISTTIAGTARFLEPGSEEEAWCKKQHLENNTFEEELGTFGQQLQQQPGQRRPSISIDSDVRVVTVQVREGRIADWKGGVKDWQLVSEGEGTRGTMVNGIPPA
;
A
#
# COMPACT_ATOMS: atom_id res chain seq x y z
N MET A 1 -29.96 -3.41 -25.21
CA MET A 1 -29.57 -4.47 -24.26
C MET A 1 -28.08 -4.32 -24.05
N ALA A 2 -27.66 -3.69 -22.96
CA ALA A 2 -26.25 -3.67 -22.61
C ALA A 2 -25.94 -5.06 -22.06
N ASP A 3 -25.22 -5.87 -22.83
CA ASP A 3 -24.67 -7.11 -22.32
C ASP A 3 -23.88 -6.76 -21.05
N SER A 4 -24.39 -7.17 -19.91
CA SER A 4 -23.65 -7.20 -18.67
C SER A 4 -22.57 -8.26 -18.86
N MET A 5 -21.50 -7.90 -19.56
CA MET A 5 -20.31 -8.72 -19.67
C MET A 5 -19.76 -8.85 -18.26
N ASN A 6 -20.08 -9.97 -17.63
CA ASN A 6 -19.43 -10.36 -16.40
C ASN A 6 -17.91 -10.25 -16.62
N PRO A 7 -17.15 -9.77 -15.63
CA PRO A 7 -15.70 -9.77 -15.73
C PRO A 7 -15.23 -11.19 -16.08
N PRO A 8 -14.18 -11.33 -16.92
CA PRO A 8 -13.69 -12.63 -17.33
C PRO A 8 -13.34 -13.47 -16.09
N LEU A 9 -13.74 -14.73 -16.10
CA LEU A 9 -13.40 -15.68 -15.02
C LEU A 9 -11.95 -16.14 -15.10
N SER A 10 -11.27 -15.88 -16.21
CA SER A 10 -9.87 -16.19 -16.45
C SER A 10 -9.02 -14.93 -16.38
N TYR A 11 -7.99 -14.96 -15.54
CA TYR A 11 -6.94 -13.96 -15.43
C TYR A 11 -5.75 -14.31 -16.32
N GLU A 12 -4.92 -13.32 -16.65
CA GLU A 12 -3.70 -13.57 -17.43
C GLU A 12 -2.72 -14.49 -16.66
N ALA A 13 -2.09 -15.42 -17.40
CA ALA A 13 -1.09 -16.31 -16.82
C ALA A 13 0.14 -15.51 -16.38
N SER A 14 0.47 -15.59 -15.08
CA SER A 14 1.44 -14.69 -14.44
C SER A 14 2.44 -15.40 -13.53
N ALA A 15 2.60 -16.72 -13.72
CA ALA A 15 3.57 -17.53 -12.98
C ALA A 15 5.04 -17.15 -13.28
N THR A 16 5.28 -16.54 -14.44
CA THR A 16 6.58 -16.02 -14.87
C THR A 16 6.51 -14.50 -15.03
N THR A 17 7.64 -13.87 -15.39
CA THR A 17 7.67 -12.46 -15.75
C THR A 17 6.73 -12.19 -16.92
N THR A 18 5.82 -11.22 -16.76
CA THR A 18 4.79 -10.86 -17.75
C THR A 18 4.92 -9.37 -18.11
N HIS A 19 4.99 -9.08 -19.41
CA HIS A 19 5.10 -7.72 -19.95
C HIS A 19 6.15 -6.82 -19.25
N PRO A 20 7.42 -7.25 -19.15
CA PRO A 20 8.42 -6.54 -18.36
C PRO A 20 8.68 -5.14 -18.91
N HIS A 21 8.57 -4.16 -18.02
CA HIS A 21 8.99 -2.78 -18.27
C HIS A 21 10.23 -2.46 -17.45
N VAL A 22 11.38 -2.30 -18.11
CA VAL A 22 12.63 -1.90 -17.47
C VAL A 22 12.88 -0.42 -17.75
N GLY A 23 13.07 0.37 -16.70
CA GLY A 23 13.28 1.82 -16.82
C GLY A 23 14.15 2.38 -15.71
N THR A 24 14.61 3.62 -15.89
CA THR A 24 15.34 4.38 -14.86
C THR A 24 14.39 5.16 -13.94
N THR A 25 13.09 5.16 -14.24
CA THR A 25 12.03 5.77 -13.45
C THR A 25 10.88 4.79 -13.24
N LEU A 26 10.14 4.95 -12.15
CA LEU A 26 8.97 4.12 -11.88
C LEU A 26 7.83 4.44 -12.86
N PRO A 27 7.01 3.44 -13.24
CA PRO A 27 5.80 3.68 -14.03
C PRO A 27 4.90 4.75 -13.38
N THR A 28 4.30 5.61 -14.20
CA THR A 28 3.48 6.74 -13.72
C THR A 28 2.28 6.29 -12.90
N GLU A 29 1.74 5.11 -13.21
CA GLU A 29 0.64 4.50 -12.49
C GLU A 29 1.06 4.07 -11.08
N VAL A 30 2.27 3.52 -10.93
CA VAL A 30 2.86 3.16 -9.62
C VAL A 30 3.08 4.41 -8.77
N ILE A 31 3.67 5.46 -9.36
CA ILE A 31 3.90 6.74 -8.66
C ILE A 31 2.57 7.34 -8.20
N SER A 32 1.56 7.35 -9.07
CA SER A 32 0.23 7.89 -8.76
C SER A 32 -0.43 7.09 -7.63
N CYS A 33 -0.36 5.76 -7.69
CA CYS A 33 -0.88 4.88 -6.64
C CYS A 33 -0.19 5.14 -5.29
N LEU A 34 1.14 5.23 -5.28
CA LEU A 34 1.93 5.51 -4.08
C LEU A 34 1.70 6.91 -3.49
N LYS A 35 1.38 7.91 -4.32
CA LYS A 35 1.10 9.27 -3.84
C LYS A 35 -0.33 9.45 -3.32
N ASN A 36 -1.28 8.73 -3.91
CA ASN A 36 -2.70 8.91 -3.60
C ASN A 36 -3.20 7.93 -2.53
N SER A 37 -2.52 6.81 -2.31
CA SER A 37 -2.90 5.85 -1.29
C SER A 37 -2.44 6.28 0.10
N ARG A 38 -3.32 6.13 1.09
CA ARG A 38 -3.06 6.49 2.49
C ARG A 38 -2.29 5.41 3.24
N PHE A 39 -2.53 4.16 2.87
CA PHE A 39 -1.98 3.00 3.56
C PHE A 39 -1.53 1.96 2.54
N LEU A 40 -0.53 1.18 2.92
CA LEU A 40 -0.14 0.00 2.18
C LEU A 40 -0.25 -1.24 3.06
N HIS A 41 -0.28 -2.40 2.43
CA HIS A 41 -0.24 -3.68 3.11
C HIS A 41 1.19 -4.22 3.06
N LEU A 42 1.79 -4.40 4.23
CA LEU A 42 3.10 -5.03 4.41
C LEU A 42 2.90 -6.52 4.67
N ALA A 43 3.37 -7.35 3.74
CA ALA A 43 3.48 -8.80 3.93
C ALA A 43 4.88 -9.17 4.43
N THR A 44 4.91 -9.95 5.50
CA THR A 44 6.10 -10.47 6.17
C THR A 44 5.93 -11.97 6.41
N CYS A 45 7.00 -12.69 6.72
CA CYS A 45 6.91 -14.08 7.14
C CYS A 45 7.94 -14.41 8.22
N ASP A 46 7.57 -15.36 9.08
CA ASP A 46 8.48 -16.05 9.98
C ASP A 46 8.40 -17.56 9.68
N GLY A 47 9.48 -18.09 9.13
CA GLY A 47 9.49 -19.42 8.52
C GLY A 47 8.39 -19.57 7.46
N LEU A 48 7.44 -20.48 7.70
CA LEU A 48 6.30 -20.76 6.82
C LEU A 48 5.01 -20.03 7.24
N THR A 49 5.10 -19.09 8.18
CA THR A 49 3.94 -18.36 8.70
C THR A 49 3.85 -16.97 8.05
N PRO A 50 2.95 -16.76 7.06
CA PRO A 50 2.75 -15.45 6.46
C PRO A 50 1.98 -14.52 7.40
N HIS A 51 2.24 -13.22 7.29
CA HIS A 51 1.55 -12.21 8.07
C HIS A 51 1.44 -10.90 7.28
N ILE A 52 0.23 -10.33 7.24
CA ILE A 52 -0.06 -9.07 6.57
C ILE A 52 -0.41 -8.01 7.61
N SER A 53 0.05 -6.79 7.40
CA SER A 53 -0.19 -5.64 8.26
C SER A 53 -0.53 -4.41 7.44
N LEU A 54 -1.54 -3.65 7.87
CA LEU A 54 -1.78 -2.31 7.37
C LEU A 54 -0.72 -1.36 7.95
N MET A 55 -0.10 -0.54 7.09
CA MET A 55 0.96 0.39 7.46
C MET A 55 0.63 1.79 6.94
N SER A 56 0.77 2.80 7.82
CA SER A 56 1.04 4.15 7.36
C SER A 56 2.44 4.17 6.75
N TYR A 57 2.59 4.85 5.63
CA TYR A 57 3.85 4.93 4.92
C TYR A 57 4.08 6.34 4.37
N THR A 58 5.31 6.58 3.93
CA THR A 58 5.69 7.74 3.15
C THR A 58 6.53 7.29 1.99
N TYR A 59 6.12 7.66 0.77
CA TYR A 59 6.89 7.41 -0.43
C TYR A 59 7.69 8.66 -0.79
N LEU A 60 9.00 8.49 -0.99
CA LEU A 60 9.88 9.53 -1.49
C LEU A 60 10.61 9.04 -2.75
N PRO A 61 10.69 9.85 -3.82
CA PRO A 61 11.37 9.45 -5.06
C PRO A 61 12.89 9.28 -4.87
N SER A 62 13.47 9.95 -3.88
CA SER A 62 14.84 9.78 -3.41
C SER A 62 14.96 10.36 -2.00
N THR A 63 16.04 10.03 -1.32
CA THR A 63 16.40 10.59 -0.01
C THR A 63 17.84 11.10 -0.03
N PRO A 64 18.27 11.93 0.93
CA PRO A 64 19.69 12.32 1.07
C PRO A 64 20.64 11.12 1.28
N TYR A 65 20.11 9.97 1.68
CA TYR A 65 20.88 8.77 2.04
C TYR A 65 20.81 7.68 0.97
N ASP A 66 19.83 7.76 0.06
CA ASP A 66 19.53 6.74 -0.92
C ASP A 66 18.95 7.38 -2.19
N PRO A 67 19.59 7.23 -3.36
CA PRO A 67 19.09 7.77 -4.62
C PRO A 67 17.87 7.01 -5.15
N TYR A 68 17.57 5.82 -4.62
CA TYR A 68 16.44 5.02 -5.07
C TYR A 68 15.12 5.48 -4.43
N PRO A 69 13.99 5.30 -5.13
CA PRO A 69 12.69 5.56 -4.54
C PRO A 69 12.49 4.68 -3.30
N THR A 70 12.07 5.30 -2.21
CA THR A 70 12.08 4.70 -0.88
C THR A 70 10.72 4.82 -0.23
N ILE A 71 10.28 3.72 0.38
CA ILE A 71 9.11 3.67 1.26
C ILE A 71 9.60 3.69 2.69
N ILE A 72 9.13 4.67 3.45
CA ILE A 72 9.38 4.82 4.89
C ILE A 72 8.14 4.35 5.64
N MET A 73 8.34 3.52 6.66
CA MET A 73 7.31 3.08 7.60
C MET A 73 7.85 3.19 9.02
N THR A 74 6.93 3.27 9.99
CA THR A 74 7.27 3.16 11.41
C THR A 74 6.59 1.96 12.04
N THR A 75 7.25 1.35 13.03
CA THR A 75 6.69 0.20 13.74
C THR A 75 7.15 0.15 15.19
N ASN A 76 6.31 -0.42 16.06
CA ASN A 76 6.64 -0.64 17.46
C ASN A 76 7.65 -1.79 17.60
N PRO A 77 8.74 -1.64 18.38
CA PRO A 77 9.76 -2.68 18.58
C PRO A 77 9.18 -4.04 19.00
N SER A 78 8.11 -4.04 19.79
CA SER A 78 7.46 -5.23 20.36
C SER A 78 6.43 -5.87 19.42
N SER A 79 6.27 -5.37 18.19
CA SER A 79 5.26 -5.88 17.26
C SER A 79 5.70 -7.17 16.57
N ARG A 80 4.73 -8.02 16.19
CA ARG A 80 5.00 -9.23 15.39
C ARG A 80 5.78 -8.95 14.10
N LYS A 81 5.41 -7.87 13.40
CA LYS A 81 6.11 -7.47 12.16
C LYS A 81 7.56 -7.08 12.44
N THR A 82 7.86 -6.45 13.57
CA THR A 82 9.27 -6.14 13.93
C THR A 82 10.08 -7.42 14.05
N ASN A 83 9.58 -8.41 14.79
CA ASN A 83 10.26 -9.70 14.93
C ASN A 83 10.46 -10.36 13.56
N HIS A 84 9.43 -10.39 12.71
CA HIS A 84 9.54 -10.97 11.37
C HIS A 84 10.57 -10.24 10.49
N LEU A 85 10.60 -8.90 10.53
CA LEU A 85 11.55 -8.09 9.75
C LEU A 85 12.99 -8.28 10.23
N LEU A 86 13.21 -8.52 11.52
CA LEU A 86 14.53 -8.83 12.07
C LEU A 86 15.02 -10.22 11.63
N THR A 87 14.13 -11.20 11.53
CA THR A 87 14.48 -12.57 11.09
C THR A 87 14.56 -12.71 9.58
N ASN A 88 13.69 -12.03 8.85
CA ASN A 88 13.61 -12.06 7.39
C ASN A 88 13.26 -10.66 6.85
N PRO A 89 14.25 -9.94 6.28
CA PRO A 89 14.01 -8.60 5.76
C PRO A 89 13.27 -8.60 4.41
N ARG A 90 13.01 -9.77 3.78
CA ARG A 90 12.29 -9.83 2.50
C ARG A 90 10.80 -9.60 2.72
N VAL A 91 10.27 -8.60 2.03
CA VAL A 91 8.88 -8.16 2.16
C VAL A 91 8.20 -8.03 0.81
N SER A 92 6.87 -8.09 0.85
CA SER A 92 6.02 -7.71 -0.28
C SER A 92 5.07 -6.61 0.17
N LEU A 93 5.07 -5.48 -0.52
CA LEU A 93 4.19 -4.36 -0.25
C LEU A 93 3.09 -4.32 -1.29
N LEU A 94 1.83 -4.22 -0.86
CA LEU A 94 0.70 -4.04 -1.77
C LEU A 94 0.06 -2.68 -1.50
N VAL A 95 0.04 -1.86 -2.54
CA VAL A 95 -0.69 -0.58 -2.56
C VAL A 95 -1.73 -0.64 -3.67
N HIS A 96 -2.89 -0.06 -3.43
CA HIS A 96 -3.97 0.01 -4.41
C HIS A 96 -4.68 1.35 -4.32
N ASP A 97 -5.41 1.67 -5.38
CA ASP A 97 -6.05 2.97 -5.55
C ASP A 97 -7.59 2.91 -5.45
N TRP A 98 -8.21 1.72 -5.36
CA TRP A 98 -9.67 1.60 -5.24
C TRP A 98 -10.23 2.04 -3.87
N VAL A 99 -11.50 2.46 -3.88
CA VAL A 99 -12.31 2.64 -2.66
C VAL A 99 -13.38 1.54 -2.65
N SER A 100 -13.30 0.64 -1.68
CA SER A 100 -14.22 -0.51 -1.60
C SER A 100 -15.62 -0.07 -1.16
N HIS A 101 -16.51 0.18 -2.11
CA HIS A 101 -17.94 0.08 -1.88
C HIS A 101 -18.40 -1.22 -2.53
N ARG A 102 -18.62 -2.28 -1.74
CA ARG A 102 -19.56 -3.29 -2.22
C ARG A 102 -20.87 -2.51 -2.44
N PRO A 103 -21.48 -2.58 -3.65
CA PRO A 103 -22.87 -2.18 -3.78
C PRO A 103 -23.61 -2.87 -2.64
N PRO A 104 -24.43 -2.16 -1.83
CA PRO A 104 -25.18 -2.78 -0.76
C PRO A 104 -25.89 -3.98 -1.38
N THR A 105 -25.45 -5.17 -1.01
CA THR A 105 -26.01 -6.41 -1.52
C THR A 105 -27.45 -6.37 -1.08
N ARG A 106 -28.35 -6.07 -2.02
CA ARG A 106 -29.78 -6.17 -1.85
C ARG A 106 -30.09 -7.66 -1.74
N ALA A 107 -29.70 -8.26 -0.63
CA ALA A 107 -30.22 -9.55 -0.22
C ALA A 107 -31.72 -9.31 -0.03
N PRO A 108 -32.60 -9.99 -0.76
CA PRO A 108 -34.00 -10.01 -0.40
C PRO A 108 -34.07 -10.79 0.91
N ASN A 109 -34.15 -10.08 2.04
CA ASN A 109 -34.58 -10.71 3.29
C ASN A 109 -36.02 -11.20 3.03
N PRO A 110 -36.29 -12.51 3.09
CA PRO A 110 -37.64 -13.03 2.96
C PRO A 110 -38.48 -12.78 4.23
N ASP A 111 -37.84 -12.49 5.36
CA ASP A 111 -38.53 -12.25 6.63
C ASP A 111 -38.51 -10.77 7.00
N GLY A 112 -39.64 -10.11 6.76
CA GLY A 112 -39.89 -8.73 7.13
C GLY A 112 -39.87 -8.55 8.65
N ARG A 113 -38.98 -7.67 9.13
CA ARG A 113 -39.12 -6.91 10.39
C ARG A 113 -38.19 -5.70 10.32
N GLU A 114 -38.80 -4.55 10.07
CA GLU A 114 -38.17 -3.23 9.97
C GLU A 114 -37.62 -2.76 11.31
N GLY A 115 -36.31 -2.52 11.38
CA GLY A 115 -35.68 -1.71 12.42
C GLY A 115 -35.17 -0.41 11.79
N SER A 116 -35.83 0.71 12.14
CA SER A 116 -35.48 2.14 11.99
C SER A 116 -34.83 2.65 10.68
N PRO A 117 -35.44 3.63 9.98
CA PRO A 117 -34.88 4.18 8.76
C PRO A 117 -33.62 5.03 9.02
N PRO A 118 -32.55 4.93 8.19
CA PRO A 118 -31.44 5.87 8.22
C PRO A 118 -31.86 7.26 7.69
N PRO A 119 -31.15 8.33 8.08
CA PRO A 119 -31.52 9.72 7.80
C PRO A 119 -31.63 10.02 6.29
N ALA A 120 -32.62 10.85 5.94
CA ALA A 120 -33.18 11.07 4.59
C ALA A 120 -32.19 11.47 3.47
N ALA A 121 -30.94 11.80 3.79
CA ALA A 121 -29.90 12.13 2.81
C ALA A 121 -29.42 10.92 1.98
N THR A 122 -29.78 9.69 2.37
CA THR A 122 -29.50 8.44 1.61
C THR A 122 -30.63 8.03 0.65
N ARG A 123 -31.67 8.85 0.47
CA ARG A 123 -32.85 8.48 -0.35
C ARG A 123 -32.73 8.72 -1.84
N SER A 124 -31.75 9.45 -2.34
CA SER A 124 -31.60 9.60 -3.80
C SER A 124 -30.54 8.63 -4.32
N SER A 125 -31.03 7.61 -5.05
CA SER A 125 -30.20 6.72 -5.87
C SER A 125 -29.24 7.51 -6.75
N LEU A 126 -29.63 8.71 -7.16
CA LEU A 126 -28.83 9.66 -7.93
C LEU A 126 -27.69 10.31 -7.10
N ALA A 127 -27.88 10.71 -5.83
CA ALA A 127 -26.76 11.25 -5.03
C ALA A 127 -25.77 10.15 -4.66
N SER A 128 -26.25 8.95 -4.33
CA SER A 128 -25.37 7.77 -4.18
C SER A 128 -24.67 7.42 -5.49
N LEU A 129 -25.36 7.48 -6.64
CA LEU A 129 -24.76 7.24 -7.95
C LEU A 129 -23.73 8.30 -8.34
N LEU A 130 -23.97 9.59 -8.04
CA LEU A 130 -23.04 10.69 -8.32
C LEU A 130 -21.82 10.68 -7.39
N LEU A 131 -21.98 10.29 -6.13
CA LEU A 131 -20.84 10.00 -5.25
C LEU A 131 -20.03 8.81 -5.81
N ASN A 132 -20.69 7.70 -6.13
CA ASN A 132 -20.05 6.48 -6.60
C ASN A 132 -19.42 6.61 -8.00
N LEU A 133 -20.00 7.40 -8.91
CA LEU A 133 -19.47 7.61 -10.26
C LEU A 133 -18.10 8.28 -10.23
N ASN A 134 -17.89 9.21 -9.30
CA ASN A 134 -16.59 9.89 -9.15
C ASN A 134 -15.51 9.00 -8.53
N THR A 135 -15.88 7.99 -7.73
CA THR A 135 -14.91 7.10 -7.05
C THR A 135 -14.62 5.79 -7.79
N SER A 136 -15.57 5.29 -8.60
CA SER A 136 -15.45 3.97 -9.27
C SER A 136 -14.74 4.02 -10.62
N ALA A 137 -14.68 5.20 -11.26
CA ALA A 137 -14.20 5.33 -12.64
C ALA A 137 -12.72 5.75 -12.75
N LEU A 138 -12.07 6.14 -11.64
CA LEU A 138 -10.73 6.74 -11.66
C LEU A 138 -9.61 5.84 -11.13
N SER A 139 -9.92 4.68 -10.56
CA SER A 139 -8.92 3.82 -9.93
C SER A 139 -9.19 2.34 -10.16
N SER A 140 -8.19 1.61 -10.62
CA SER A 140 -8.36 0.30 -11.23
C SER A 140 -7.13 -0.59 -11.12
N ILE A 141 -6.11 -0.19 -10.35
CA ILE A 141 -4.85 -0.92 -10.28
C ILE A 141 -4.40 -1.18 -8.84
N SER A 142 -3.65 -2.26 -8.69
CA SER A 142 -2.82 -2.50 -7.53
C SER A 142 -1.38 -2.66 -7.97
N THR A 143 -0.45 -2.23 -7.13
CA THR A 143 0.97 -2.48 -7.31
C THR A 143 1.48 -3.32 -6.16
N THR A 144 2.07 -4.47 -6.49
CA THR A 144 2.84 -5.29 -5.57
C THR A 144 4.33 -4.99 -5.76
N ILE A 145 5.01 -4.56 -4.71
CA ILE A 145 6.43 -4.22 -4.71
C ILE A 145 7.17 -5.29 -3.91
N ALA A 146 8.13 -5.95 -4.54
CA ALA A 146 9.05 -6.83 -3.83
C ALA A 146 10.23 -5.99 -3.32
N GLY A 147 10.59 -6.18 -2.06
CA GLY A 147 11.63 -5.36 -1.45
C GLY A 147 12.36 -6.04 -0.31
N THR A 148 13.46 -5.41 0.10
CA THR A 148 14.19 -5.75 1.32
C THR A 148 14.06 -4.59 2.30
N ALA A 149 13.50 -4.86 3.45
CA ALA A 149 13.33 -3.90 4.53
C ALA A 149 14.63 -3.75 5.33
N ARG A 150 14.97 -2.51 5.67
CA ARG A 150 16.09 -2.16 6.55
C ARG A 150 15.57 -1.34 7.72
N PHE A 151 15.97 -1.72 8.92
CA PHE A 151 15.82 -0.85 10.08
C PHE A 151 16.90 0.21 10.08
N LEU A 152 16.51 1.46 10.32
CA LEU A 152 17.47 2.53 10.56
C LEU A 152 18.08 2.37 11.96
N GLU A 153 19.32 2.80 12.09
CA GLU A 153 20.03 2.76 13.36
C GLU A 153 19.41 3.78 14.33
N PRO A 154 19.03 3.36 15.56
CA PRO A 154 18.49 4.26 16.56
C PRO A 154 19.43 5.42 16.86
N GLY A 155 18.92 6.65 16.80
CA GLY A 155 19.68 7.88 17.07
C GLY A 155 20.52 8.38 15.89
N SER A 156 20.47 7.71 14.73
CA SER A 156 21.13 8.22 13.52
C SER A 156 20.41 9.44 12.94
N GLU A 157 21.16 10.27 12.20
CA GLU A 157 20.58 11.41 11.47
C GLU A 157 19.54 10.94 10.43
N GLU A 158 19.81 9.81 9.77
CA GLU A 158 18.89 9.19 8.81
C GLU A 158 17.56 8.82 9.47
N GLU A 159 17.60 8.23 10.67
CA GLU A 159 16.40 7.89 11.42
C GLU A 159 15.60 9.15 11.78
N ALA A 160 16.25 10.17 12.33
CA ALA A 160 15.61 11.42 12.71
C ALA A 160 14.95 12.13 11.52
N TRP A 161 15.66 12.20 10.39
CA TRP A 161 15.15 12.79 9.15
C TRP A 161 13.95 12.01 8.61
N CYS A 162 14.05 10.68 8.55
CA CYS A 162 12.95 9.83 8.10
C CYS A 162 11.72 9.92 9.02
N LYS A 163 11.89 9.97 10.35
CA LYS A 163 10.79 10.20 11.30
C LYS A 163 10.09 11.52 11.02
N LYS A 164 10.85 12.60 10.83
CA LYS A 164 10.32 13.93 10.51
C LYS A 164 9.53 13.92 9.21
N GLN A 165 10.11 13.40 8.13
CA GLN A 165 9.43 13.29 6.83
C GLN A 165 8.16 12.44 6.94
N HIS A 166 8.22 11.32 7.66
CA HIS A 166 7.07 10.45 7.82
C HIS A 166 5.92 11.13 8.58
N LEU A 167 6.23 11.87 9.64
CA LEU A 167 5.25 12.63 10.42
C LEU A 167 4.61 13.76 9.61
N GLU A 168 5.42 14.54 8.88
CA GLU A 168 4.94 15.64 8.03
C GLU A 168 3.99 15.16 6.92
N ASN A 169 4.19 13.95 6.41
CA ASN A 169 3.34 13.36 5.38
C ASN A 169 2.09 12.61 5.94
N ASN A 170 1.97 12.44 7.26
CA ASN A 170 0.91 11.64 7.90
C ASN A 170 0.18 12.40 9.02
N THR A 171 -0.39 13.56 8.71
CA THR A 171 -1.02 14.49 9.69
C THR A 171 -2.53 14.27 9.93
N PHE A 172 -3.13 13.19 9.39
CA PHE A 172 -4.60 12.99 9.31
C PHE A 172 -5.22 12.35 10.57
N GLU A 173 -5.07 13.00 11.72
CA GLU A 173 -5.33 12.45 13.06
C GLU A 173 -6.83 12.32 13.44
N GLU A 174 -7.75 13.05 12.81
CA GLU A 174 -9.15 13.14 13.30
C GLU A 174 -9.99 11.85 13.15
N GLU A 175 -9.62 10.91 12.27
CA GLU A 175 -10.47 9.73 11.95
C GLU A 175 -9.99 8.39 12.54
N LEU A 176 -8.74 8.28 13.00
CA LEU A 176 -8.13 6.99 13.35
C LEU A 176 -8.34 6.58 14.82
N GLY A 177 -8.81 7.50 15.67
CA GLY A 177 -8.98 7.28 17.11
C GLY A 177 -10.11 6.33 17.52
N THR A 178 -10.90 5.82 16.58
CA THR A 178 -12.15 5.10 16.87
C THR A 178 -11.95 3.65 17.34
N PHE A 179 -10.80 3.03 17.07
CA PHE A 179 -10.59 1.59 17.32
C PHE A 179 -9.71 1.22 18.52
N GLY A 180 -9.29 2.17 19.36
CA GLY A 180 -8.42 1.90 20.51
C GLY A 180 -8.74 2.60 21.83
N GLN A 181 -9.66 3.58 21.87
CA GLN A 181 -9.94 4.41 23.06
C GLN A 181 -11.35 4.22 23.65
N GLN A 182 -11.81 2.98 23.81
CA GLN A 182 -12.96 2.69 24.69
C GLN A 182 -12.56 2.36 26.14
N LEU A 183 -11.29 2.53 26.52
CA LEU A 183 -10.85 2.39 27.91
C LEU A 183 -10.63 3.78 28.54
N GLN A 184 -11.62 4.18 29.35
CA GLN A 184 -11.62 5.26 30.35
C GLN A 184 -11.25 6.68 29.87
N GLN A 185 -12.27 7.39 29.39
CA GLN A 185 -12.24 8.85 29.34
C GLN A 185 -12.34 9.42 30.76
N GLN A 186 -11.25 9.98 31.29
CA GLN A 186 -11.31 10.98 32.37
C GLN A 186 -11.30 12.39 31.74
N PRO A 187 -12.22 13.30 32.12
CA PRO A 187 -12.27 14.64 31.57
C PRO A 187 -11.14 15.49 32.16
N GLY A 188 -10.19 15.92 31.32
CA GLY A 188 -9.14 16.88 31.70
C GLY A 188 -7.73 16.60 31.15
N GLN A 189 -7.46 15.40 30.63
CA GLN A 189 -6.20 15.14 29.95
C GLN A 189 -6.32 15.48 28.46
N ARG A 190 -5.54 16.46 28.01
CA ARG A 190 -5.19 16.60 26.58
C ARG A 190 -4.68 15.23 26.14
N ARG A 191 -5.33 14.64 25.13
CA ARG A 191 -4.86 13.41 24.50
C ARG A 191 -3.37 13.60 24.17
N PRO A 192 -2.49 12.65 24.49
CA PRO A 192 -1.17 12.67 23.88
C PRO A 192 -1.44 12.55 22.38
N SER A 193 -1.20 13.63 21.64
CA SER A 193 -0.90 13.57 20.21
C SER A 193 0.00 12.37 20.00
N ILE A 194 -0.16 11.59 18.93
CA ILE A 194 0.88 10.63 18.55
C ILE A 194 2.09 11.49 18.09
N SER A 195 2.81 12.07 19.06
CA SER A 195 4.24 12.20 18.93
C SER A 195 4.68 10.79 18.64
N ILE A 196 5.31 10.57 17.49
CA ILE A 196 6.07 9.35 17.23
C ILE A 196 6.81 9.06 18.54
N ASP A 197 6.40 8.00 19.23
CA ASP A 197 7.01 7.66 20.50
C ASP A 197 8.50 7.52 20.23
N SER A 198 9.34 8.03 21.13
CA SER A 198 10.79 7.89 21.04
C SER A 198 11.21 6.44 20.79
N ASP A 199 10.37 5.48 21.20
CA ASP A 199 10.57 4.05 21.07
C ASP A 199 10.18 3.44 19.70
N VAL A 200 9.60 4.18 18.73
CA VAL A 200 9.31 3.56 17.43
C VAL A 200 10.58 3.33 16.61
N ARG A 201 10.58 2.24 15.84
CA ARG A 201 11.62 1.92 14.86
C ARG A 201 11.21 2.40 13.47
N VAL A 202 12.17 2.97 12.74
CA VAL A 202 11.97 3.33 11.34
C VAL A 202 12.43 2.19 10.44
N VAL A 203 11.60 1.87 9.47
CA VAL A 203 11.86 0.87 8.43
C VAL A 203 11.84 1.55 7.07
N THR A 204 12.87 1.32 6.28
CA THR A 204 12.95 1.76 4.88
C THR A 204 12.93 0.56 3.95
N VAL A 205 12.22 0.66 2.83
CA VAL A 205 12.21 -0.33 1.75
C VAL A 205 12.51 0.38 0.44
N GLN A 206 13.59 -0.03 -0.25
CA GLN A 206 13.87 0.43 -1.61
C GLN A 206 12.87 -0.16 -2.59
N VAL A 207 12.34 0.67 -3.48
CA VAL A 207 11.40 0.28 -4.54
C VAL A 207 12.20 0.03 -5.81
N ARG A 208 12.43 -1.25 -6.12
CA ARG A 208 13.24 -1.67 -7.28
C ARG A 208 12.44 -2.42 -8.33
N GLU A 209 11.49 -3.23 -7.92
CA GLU A 209 10.72 -4.04 -8.85
C GLU A 209 9.33 -4.34 -8.29
N GLY A 210 8.44 -4.70 -9.19
CA GLY A 210 7.09 -5.05 -8.81
C GLY A 210 6.21 -5.40 -9.98
N ARG A 211 4.93 -5.55 -9.67
CA ARG A 211 3.88 -5.94 -10.58
C ARG A 211 2.68 -5.03 -10.41
N ILE A 212 2.19 -4.50 -11.53
CA ILE A 212 0.89 -3.85 -11.62
C ILE A 212 -0.13 -4.92 -12.01
N ALA A 213 -1.28 -4.92 -11.35
CA ALA A 213 -2.43 -5.73 -11.72
C ALA A 213 -3.67 -4.86 -11.79
N ASP A 214 -4.49 -5.04 -12.82
CA ASP A 214 -5.77 -4.37 -12.96
C ASP A 214 -6.95 -5.29 -12.57
N TRP A 215 -8.14 -4.71 -12.40
CA TRP A 215 -9.35 -5.48 -12.08
C TRP A 215 -9.87 -6.33 -13.24
N LYS A 216 -9.40 -6.09 -14.47
CA LYS A 216 -9.77 -6.86 -15.67
C LYS A 216 -8.91 -8.11 -15.84
N GLY A 217 -7.85 -8.24 -15.03
CA GLY A 217 -6.97 -9.38 -15.00
C GLY A 217 -5.69 -9.26 -15.81
N GLY A 218 -5.38 -8.06 -16.30
CA GLY A 218 -4.09 -7.76 -16.90
C GLY A 218 -3.01 -7.61 -15.84
N VAL A 219 -1.81 -8.11 -16.13
CA VAL A 219 -0.63 -7.94 -15.29
C VAL A 219 0.54 -7.35 -16.06
N LYS A 220 1.34 -6.53 -15.39
CA LYS A 220 2.55 -5.93 -15.97
C LYS A 220 3.65 -5.86 -14.93
N ASP A 221 4.77 -6.52 -15.19
CA ASP A 221 5.96 -6.45 -14.37
C ASP A 221 6.81 -5.24 -14.72
N TRP A 222 7.49 -4.68 -13.72
CA TRP A 222 8.40 -3.58 -13.90
C TRP A 222 9.64 -3.72 -13.04
N GLN A 223 10.75 -3.17 -13.53
CA GLN A 223 12.03 -3.15 -12.84
C GLN A 223 12.73 -1.81 -13.06
N LEU A 224 13.25 -1.27 -11.97
CA LEU A 224 14.01 -0.03 -11.90
C LEU A 224 15.50 -0.35 -11.97
N VAL A 225 16.20 0.24 -12.94
CA VAL A 225 17.65 0.09 -13.12
C VAL A 225 18.36 1.41 -12.87
N SER A 226 19.57 1.36 -12.30
CA SER A 226 20.38 2.56 -12.12
C SER A 226 20.91 3.09 -13.45
N GLU A 227 21.04 4.40 -13.59
CA GLU A 227 21.79 5.02 -14.70
C GLU A 227 23.26 4.60 -14.60
N GLY A 228 23.64 3.57 -15.37
CA GLY A 228 24.97 2.95 -15.33
C GLY A 228 24.97 1.43 -15.18
N GLU A 229 23.83 0.83 -14.76
CA GLU A 229 23.61 -0.63 -14.81
C GLU A 229 23.01 -1.09 -16.16
N GLY A 230 22.79 -0.15 -17.07
CA GLY A 230 22.37 -0.43 -18.44
C GLY A 230 23.37 -1.34 -19.13
N THR A 231 22.92 -2.57 -19.42
CA THR A 231 23.59 -3.56 -20.28
C THR A 231 24.69 -4.43 -19.66
N ARG A 232 24.49 -4.97 -18.45
CA ARG A 232 24.87 -6.39 -18.27
C ARG A 232 23.72 -7.23 -18.80
N GLY A 233 23.72 -7.40 -20.11
CA GLY A 233 22.74 -8.20 -20.82
C GLY A 233 22.50 -9.51 -20.07
N THR A 234 21.23 -9.87 -19.94
CA THR A 234 20.82 -11.25 -19.75
C THR A 234 21.62 -12.10 -20.71
N MET A 235 22.64 -12.79 -20.19
CA MET A 235 23.39 -13.76 -20.95
C MET A 235 22.42 -14.90 -21.28
N VAL A 236 21.75 -14.82 -22.43
CA VAL A 236 21.12 -15.99 -23.01
C VAL A 236 22.27 -16.86 -23.52
N ASN A 237 22.63 -17.87 -22.74
CA ASN A 237 23.67 -18.88 -23.02
C ASN A 237 25.15 -18.45 -22.91
N GLY A 238 25.51 -17.49 -22.05
CA GLY A 238 26.89 -17.37 -21.56
C GLY A 238 27.98 -16.99 -22.57
N ILE A 239 27.67 -16.29 -23.67
CA ILE A 239 28.68 -15.80 -24.62
C ILE A 239 28.62 -14.25 -24.69
N PRO A 240 29.75 -13.53 -24.52
CA PRO A 240 29.78 -12.08 -24.66
C PRO A 240 29.68 -11.64 -26.13
N PRO A 241 29.03 -10.49 -26.44
CA PRO A 241 29.04 -9.91 -27.78
C PRO A 241 30.44 -9.39 -28.12
N ALA A 242 30.87 -9.63 -29.36
CA ALA A 242 32.15 -9.21 -29.94
C ALA A 242 32.19 -7.70 -30.21
#